data_AF-A0A941FAY1-F1
#
_entry.id   AF-A0A941FAY1-F1
#
_cell.length_a   1.000
_cell.length_b   1.000
_cell.length_c   1.000
_cell.angle_alpha   90.00
_cell.angle_beta   90.00
_cell.angle_gamma   90.00
#
_symmetry.space_group_name_H-M   'P 1'
#
loop_
_entity.id
_entity.type
_entity.pdbx_description
1 polymer ?
#
loop_
_entity_poly.entity_id
_entity_poly.type
_entity_poly.pdbx_seq_one_letter_code
_entity_poly.pdbx_strand_id
1 'polypeptide(L)'
;MKLLSTIILALTLLCSCSSKKKEAELLELSKPEWLKSRPVSSAYFYGIGTTPKVGGSVFYEEKAKEKALADLSKQISTKISSEQNLYRMEDNKGVYEYYQSRVRARSEEFLEGYEYVDKWEDLSNYYTFYRLSKSEFYARKEQRKREALQLSLEKYQQAQTANKQANYVLAMELYASSIDAISDYLNEQTSVETTNGNLDIYEASKDALSQLINSLTIEFQPKELYASSNTKIKEGAALLAVQCQNQQAHNMPVQFNYSGGFLITDRFKSNAMGQVKSPALEYANKSEETLKASIDLKSLGRQITRNLIVRQIVEKQKPATSIISIQLAQ
;
A
#
# COMPACT_ATOMS: atom_id res chain seq x y z
N MET A 1 29.16 -14.13 72.39
CA MET A 1 28.22 -14.69 71.38
C MET A 1 27.82 -13.72 70.25
N LYS A 2 27.56 -12.42 70.51
CA LYS A 2 27.16 -11.47 69.43
C LYS A 2 28.27 -11.16 68.39
N LEU A 3 29.54 -11.13 68.80
CA LEU A 3 30.69 -10.91 67.89
C LEU A 3 30.96 -12.11 66.96
N LEU A 4 30.73 -13.33 67.44
CA LEU A 4 30.95 -14.56 66.65
C LEU A 4 29.85 -14.72 65.59
N SER A 5 28.61 -14.34 65.91
CA SER A 5 27.46 -14.37 64.99
C SER A 5 27.56 -13.34 63.85
N THR A 6 28.18 -12.17 64.10
CA THR A 6 28.42 -11.14 63.08
C THR A 6 29.55 -11.51 62.12
N ILE A 7 30.59 -12.19 62.61
CA ILE A 7 31.69 -12.70 61.76
C ILE A 7 31.21 -13.83 60.85
N ILE A 8 30.34 -14.73 61.34
CA ILE A 8 29.78 -15.82 60.52
C ILE A 8 28.85 -15.26 59.43
N LEU A 9 28.05 -14.22 59.72
CA LEU A 9 27.20 -13.56 58.73
C LEU A 9 28.04 -12.84 57.65
N ALA A 10 29.12 -12.18 58.02
CA ALA A 10 30.07 -11.55 57.09
C ALA A 10 30.83 -12.57 56.22
N LEU A 11 31.15 -13.75 56.76
CA LEU A 11 31.84 -14.82 56.03
C LEU A 11 30.92 -15.50 54.99
N THR A 12 29.62 -15.62 55.27
CA THR A 12 28.64 -16.14 54.29
C THR A 12 28.38 -15.20 53.10
N LEU A 13 28.56 -13.88 53.28
CA LEU A 13 28.43 -12.88 52.21
C LEU A 13 29.63 -12.91 51.24
N LEU A 14 30.82 -13.25 51.71
CA LEU A 14 32.04 -13.30 50.89
C LEU A 14 32.14 -14.56 50.01
N CYS A 15 31.54 -15.68 50.41
CA CYS A 15 31.49 -16.90 49.59
C CYS A 15 30.50 -16.82 48.41
N SER A 16 29.49 -15.94 48.47
CA SER A 16 28.49 -15.81 47.40
C SER A 16 29.02 -15.14 46.14
N CYS A 17 30.01 -14.24 46.26
CA CYS A 17 30.59 -13.52 45.12
C CYS A 17 31.57 -14.37 44.29
N SER A 18 32.36 -15.24 44.91
CA SER A 18 33.32 -16.10 44.16
C SER A 18 32.62 -17.14 43.29
N SER A 19 31.48 -17.69 43.73
CA SER A 19 30.71 -18.68 42.95
C SER A 19 30.14 -18.08 41.67
N LYS A 20 29.58 -16.86 41.73
CA LYS A 20 29.05 -16.16 40.55
C LYS A 20 30.13 -15.81 39.52
N LYS A 21 31.34 -15.46 39.98
CA LYS A 21 32.47 -15.18 39.09
C LYS A 21 32.93 -16.43 38.33
N LYS A 22 33.02 -17.57 39.03
CA LYS A 22 33.37 -18.87 38.44
C LYS A 22 32.30 -19.38 37.47
N GLU A 23 31.03 -19.17 37.79
CA GLU A 23 29.90 -19.50 36.92
C GLU A 23 29.89 -18.64 35.64
N ALA A 24 30.11 -17.33 35.76
CA ALA A 24 30.24 -16.45 34.60
C ALA A 24 31.42 -16.83 33.69
N GLU A 25 32.55 -17.22 34.27
CA GLU A 25 33.74 -17.67 33.52
C GLU A 25 33.48 -18.98 32.75
N LEU A 26 32.76 -19.93 33.36
CA LEU A 26 32.33 -21.17 32.70
C LEU A 26 31.32 -20.92 31.56
N LEU A 27 30.44 -19.94 31.74
CA LEU A 27 29.49 -19.52 30.71
C LEU A 27 30.23 -18.90 29.50
N GLU A 28 31.21 -18.02 29.72
CA GLU A 28 32.02 -17.46 28.64
C GLU A 28 32.74 -18.54 27.81
N LEU A 29 33.22 -19.61 28.44
CA LEU A 29 33.85 -20.74 27.75
C LEU A 29 32.87 -21.57 26.90
N SER A 30 31.60 -21.66 27.33
CA SER A 30 30.55 -22.39 26.61
C SER A 30 29.79 -21.54 25.59
N LYS A 31 30.16 -20.26 25.43
CA LYS A 31 29.51 -19.34 24.49
C LYS A 31 29.70 -19.81 23.04
N PRO A 32 28.60 -20.08 22.30
CA PRO A 32 28.65 -20.50 20.91
C PRO A 32 29.28 -19.46 19.99
N GLU A 33 29.84 -19.93 18.88
CA GLU A 33 30.48 -19.05 17.90
C GLU A 33 29.52 -18.02 17.30
N TRP A 34 28.25 -18.39 17.08
CA TRP A 34 27.24 -17.49 16.51
C TRP A 34 26.91 -16.28 17.42
N LEU A 35 27.28 -16.32 18.70
CA LEU A 35 27.21 -15.17 19.61
C LEU A 35 28.49 -14.34 19.67
N LYS A 36 29.63 -14.93 19.29
CA LYS A 36 30.92 -14.21 19.19
C LYS A 36 31.00 -13.45 17.87
N SER A 37 30.59 -14.09 16.79
CA SER A 37 30.55 -13.52 15.45
C SER A 37 29.27 -13.94 14.72
N ARG A 38 28.64 -12.99 14.04
CA ARG A 38 27.39 -13.26 13.31
C ARG A 38 27.68 -14.18 12.12
N PRO A 39 26.96 -15.31 11.96
CA PRO A 39 27.17 -16.20 10.83
C PRO A 39 26.92 -15.49 9.49
N VAL A 40 27.78 -15.75 8.50
CA VAL A 40 27.64 -15.29 7.12
C VAL A 40 27.59 -16.53 6.22
N SER A 41 26.54 -16.64 5.41
CA SER A 41 26.38 -17.77 4.50
C SER A 41 25.68 -17.34 3.21
N SER A 42 26.11 -17.93 2.10
CA SER A 42 25.40 -17.84 0.82
C SER A 42 24.13 -18.68 0.80
N ALA A 43 23.95 -19.63 1.73
CA ALA A 43 22.81 -20.56 1.74
C ALA A 43 21.67 -20.14 2.68
N TYR A 44 21.95 -19.41 3.76
CA TYR A 44 20.96 -19.11 4.80
C TYR A 44 20.91 -17.62 5.17
N PHE A 45 19.72 -17.15 5.51
CA PHE A 45 19.52 -16.01 6.40
C PHE A 45 19.56 -16.48 7.86
N TYR A 46 19.92 -15.60 8.78
CA TYR A 46 20.15 -15.94 10.19
C TYR A 46 19.45 -14.97 11.13
N GLY A 47 18.70 -15.44 12.11
CA GLY A 47 18.04 -14.59 13.11
C GLY A 47 18.56 -14.87 14.50
N ILE A 48 19.04 -13.83 15.19
CA ILE A 48 19.49 -13.95 16.57
C ILE A 48 18.60 -13.08 17.46
N GLY A 49 17.97 -13.72 18.44
CA GLY A 49 17.10 -13.06 19.40
C GLY A 49 17.70 -13.10 20.79
N THR A 50 17.71 -11.96 21.48
CA THR A 50 18.24 -11.83 22.85
C THR A 50 17.24 -11.14 23.75
N THR A 51 16.96 -11.71 24.92
CA THR A 51 16.12 -11.05 25.92
C THR A 51 16.58 -11.37 27.34
N PRO A 52 16.38 -10.46 28.31
CA PRO A 52 16.60 -10.76 29.72
C PRO A 52 15.70 -11.91 30.21
N LYS A 53 16.21 -12.76 31.11
CA LYS A 53 15.50 -13.86 31.78
C LYS A 53 14.57 -13.33 32.88
N VAL A 54 13.59 -12.53 32.46
CA VAL A 54 12.58 -11.93 33.34
C VAL A 54 11.26 -12.67 33.16
N GLY A 55 10.65 -13.12 34.26
CA GLY A 55 9.42 -13.92 34.24
C GLY A 55 9.70 -15.43 34.10
N GLY A 56 8.67 -16.19 33.75
CA GLY A 56 8.79 -17.63 33.50
C GLY A 56 9.51 -17.96 32.19
N SER A 57 10.02 -19.18 32.06
CA SER A 57 10.80 -19.62 30.89
C SER A 57 10.09 -19.41 29.57
N VAL A 58 8.83 -19.85 29.49
CA VAL A 58 7.98 -19.68 28.32
C VAL A 58 7.91 -18.22 27.86
N PHE A 59 7.86 -17.26 28.79
CA PHE A 59 7.75 -15.85 28.44
C PHE A 59 9.02 -15.30 27.79
N TYR A 60 10.19 -15.55 28.39
CA TYR A 60 11.43 -15.04 27.81
C TYR A 60 11.85 -15.83 26.55
N GLU A 61 11.50 -17.12 26.44
CA GLU A 61 11.75 -17.92 25.24
C GLU A 61 10.95 -17.41 24.04
N GLU A 62 9.64 -17.18 24.20
CA GLU A 62 8.80 -16.60 23.14
C GLU A 62 9.27 -15.19 22.75
N LYS A 63 9.62 -14.35 23.73
CA LYS A 63 10.13 -12.99 23.45
C LYS A 63 11.48 -13.00 22.73
N ALA A 64 12.35 -13.96 23.02
CA ALA A 64 13.59 -14.12 22.28
C ALA A 64 13.32 -14.60 20.85
N LYS A 65 12.39 -15.54 20.66
CA LYS A 65 11.95 -15.99 19.34
C LYS A 65 11.39 -14.85 18.50
N GLU A 66 10.48 -14.03 19.05
CA GLU A 66 9.96 -12.83 18.38
C GLU A 66 11.09 -11.91 17.87
N LYS A 67 12.10 -11.68 18.72
CA LYS A 67 13.27 -10.87 18.35
C LYS A 67 14.13 -11.51 17.25
N ALA A 68 14.32 -12.83 17.29
CA ALA A 68 15.07 -13.54 16.26
C ALA A 68 14.36 -13.50 14.90
N LEU A 69 13.03 -13.65 14.90
CA LEU A 69 12.20 -13.52 13.71
C LEU A 69 12.23 -12.08 13.17
N ALA A 70 12.13 -11.07 14.03
CA ALA A 70 12.28 -9.67 13.62
C ALA A 70 13.67 -9.39 13.01
N ASP A 71 14.73 -9.97 13.56
CA ASP A 71 16.09 -9.87 13.02
C ASP A 71 16.18 -10.52 11.61
N LEU A 72 15.55 -11.68 11.39
CA LEU A 72 15.41 -12.29 10.06
C LEU A 72 14.68 -11.37 9.08
N SER A 73 13.50 -10.88 9.44
CA SER A 73 12.70 -9.99 8.59
C SER A 73 13.45 -8.73 8.21
N LYS A 74 14.22 -8.14 9.14
CA LYS A 74 15.03 -6.96 8.87
C LYS A 74 16.11 -7.23 7.82
N GLN A 75 16.80 -8.37 7.89
CA GLN A 75 17.79 -8.74 6.88
C GLN A 75 17.16 -8.97 5.52
N ILE A 76 16.05 -9.71 5.48
CA ILE A 76 15.32 -9.99 4.23
C ILE A 76 14.85 -8.67 3.61
N SER A 77 14.21 -7.80 4.39
CA SER A 77 13.77 -6.48 3.92
C SER A 77 14.94 -5.66 3.40
N THR A 78 16.08 -5.63 4.11
CA THR A 78 17.28 -4.91 3.65
C THR A 78 17.81 -5.47 2.34
N LYS A 79 17.85 -6.81 2.21
CA LYS A 79 18.29 -7.50 1.00
C LYS A 79 17.38 -7.20 -0.18
N ILE A 80 16.06 -7.32 -0.01
CA ILE A 80 15.06 -6.99 -1.03
C ILE A 80 15.19 -5.51 -1.40
N SER A 81 15.12 -4.57 -0.43
CA SER A 81 15.23 -3.14 -0.72
C SER A 81 16.52 -2.78 -1.47
N SER A 82 17.65 -3.45 -1.18
CA SER A 82 18.92 -3.22 -1.91
C SER A 82 18.88 -3.65 -3.37
N GLU A 83 18.14 -4.73 -3.69
CA GLU A 83 17.95 -5.22 -5.07
C GLU A 83 16.99 -4.31 -5.87
N GLN A 84 16.26 -3.44 -5.18
CA GLN A 84 15.11 -2.70 -5.71
C GLN A 84 15.41 -1.20 -5.93
N ASN A 85 16.57 -0.71 -5.47
CA ASN A 85 16.97 0.71 -5.50
C ASN A 85 17.09 1.35 -6.91
N LEU A 86 16.84 0.60 -7.99
CA LEU A 86 16.89 1.11 -9.36
C LEU A 86 15.60 1.84 -9.82
N TYR A 87 14.45 1.61 -9.18
CA TYR A 87 13.19 2.24 -9.60
C TYR A 87 13.00 3.58 -8.89
N ARG A 88 13.60 4.65 -9.43
CA ARG A 88 13.29 6.03 -9.04
C ARG A 88 11.90 6.39 -9.55
N MET A 89 10.86 6.05 -8.80
CA MET A 89 9.60 6.81 -8.89
C MET A 89 9.92 8.25 -8.52
N GLU A 90 9.54 9.21 -9.36
CA GLU A 90 9.56 10.63 -9.00
C GLU A 90 8.73 10.83 -7.74
N ASP A 91 9.42 10.98 -6.61
CA ASP A 91 8.81 11.15 -5.31
C ASP A 91 8.24 12.57 -5.21
N ASN A 92 6.95 12.67 -5.44
CA ASN A 92 6.21 13.91 -5.27
C ASN A 92 5.07 13.77 -4.25
N LYS A 93 4.82 12.56 -3.71
CA LYS A 93 3.66 12.26 -2.82
C LYS A 93 3.84 11.05 -1.89
N GLY A 94 5.07 10.68 -1.49
CA GLY A 94 5.26 9.62 -0.50
C GLY A 94 5.03 8.19 -1.00
N VAL A 95 5.07 8.00 -2.34
CA VAL A 95 4.85 6.68 -2.97
C VAL A 95 6.01 5.74 -2.65
N TYR A 96 7.23 6.28 -2.58
CA TYR A 96 8.42 5.52 -2.25
C TYR A 96 8.37 5.01 -0.80
N GLU A 97 8.01 5.87 0.16
CA GLU A 97 7.84 5.50 1.57
C GLU A 97 6.73 4.46 1.74
N TYR A 98 5.61 4.64 1.04
CA TYR A 98 4.51 3.67 1.02
C TYR A 98 5.00 2.31 0.52
N TYR A 99 5.78 2.28 -0.57
CA TYR A 99 6.35 1.04 -1.11
C TYR A 99 7.34 0.39 -0.13
N GLN A 100 8.28 1.15 0.45
CA GLN A 100 9.23 0.62 1.44
C GLN A 100 8.51 0.05 2.66
N SER A 101 7.44 0.71 3.13
CA SER A 101 6.61 0.21 4.23
C SER A 101 5.95 -1.12 3.87
N ARG A 102 5.47 -1.28 2.64
CA ARG A 102 4.87 -2.54 2.16
C ARG A 102 5.90 -3.68 2.09
N VAL A 103 7.09 -3.40 1.55
CA VAL A 103 8.18 -4.39 1.48
C VAL A 103 8.55 -4.89 2.89
N ARG A 104 8.61 -3.99 3.88
CA ARG A 104 8.86 -4.37 5.29
C ARG A 104 7.74 -5.26 5.83
N ALA A 105 6.49 -4.83 5.74
CA ALA A 105 5.34 -5.59 6.24
C ALA A 105 5.25 -7.00 5.61
N ARG A 106 5.50 -7.11 4.30
CA ARG A 106 5.53 -8.40 3.61
C ARG A 106 6.71 -9.28 4.02
N SER A 107 7.87 -8.70 4.29
CA SER A 107 9.03 -9.46 4.79
C SER A 107 8.80 -10.03 6.18
N GLU A 108 7.90 -9.45 6.97
CA GLU A 108 7.43 -9.99 8.25
C GLU A 108 6.42 -11.13 8.03
N GLU A 109 5.49 -10.97 7.08
CA GLU A 109 4.52 -12.00 6.68
C GLU A 109 5.20 -13.25 6.10
N PHE A 110 6.28 -13.08 5.33
CA PHE A 110 6.92 -14.17 4.57
C PHE A 110 7.99 -14.97 5.34
N LEU A 111 7.97 -14.95 6.68
CA LEU A 111 8.81 -15.82 7.52
C LEU A 111 8.24 -17.24 7.62
N GLU A 112 8.05 -17.91 6.48
CA GLU A 112 7.70 -19.33 6.45
C GLU A 112 8.98 -20.18 6.34
N GLY A 113 9.01 -21.35 6.96
CA GLY A 113 10.12 -22.31 6.83
C GLY A 113 11.43 -21.90 7.50
N TYR A 114 11.36 -21.02 8.52
CA TYR A 114 12.49 -20.81 9.41
C TYR A 114 12.71 -22.05 10.28
N GLU A 115 13.97 -22.33 10.60
CA GLU A 115 14.38 -23.46 11.40
C GLU A 115 15.04 -22.98 12.67
N TYR A 116 14.67 -23.58 13.80
CA TYR A 116 15.43 -23.44 15.04
C TYR A 116 16.78 -24.13 14.88
N VAL A 117 17.85 -23.44 15.24
CA VAL A 117 19.22 -23.96 15.15
C VAL A 117 19.76 -24.26 16.53
N ASP A 118 19.71 -23.28 17.44
CA ASP A 118 20.37 -23.39 18.73
C ASP A 118 19.82 -22.37 19.75
N LYS A 119 20.14 -22.59 21.03
CA LYS A 119 19.92 -21.63 22.11
C LYS A 119 21.10 -21.60 23.06
N TRP A 120 21.26 -20.46 23.71
CA TRP A 120 22.26 -20.31 24.76
C TRP A 120 21.75 -19.34 25.83
N GLU A 121 22.21 -19.50 27.06
CA GLU A 121 21.80 -18.67 28.17
C GLU A 121 23.01 -18.26 28.99
N ASP A 122 23.06 -16.99 29.40
CA ASP A 122 23.93 -16.54 30.49
C ASP A 122 23.12 -16.35 31.78
N LEU A 123 23.72 -15.78 32.82
CA LEU A 123 23.04 -15.53 34.10
C LEU A 123 21.82 -14.60 33.98
N SER A 124 21.80 -13.71 32.99
CA SER A 124 20.86 -12.60 32.83
C SER A 124 20.00 -12.69 31.57
N ASN A 125 20.45 -13.36 30.51
CA ASN A 125 19.86 -13.33 29.18
C ASN A 125 19.66 -14.72 28.59
N TYR A 126 18.62 -14.82 27.77
CA TYR A 126 18.33 -15.94 26.89
C TYR A 126 18.59 -15.52 25.44
N TYR A 127 19.25 -16.41 24.70
CA TYR A 127 19.60 -16.23 23.30
C TYR A 127 19.03 -17.39 22.48
N THR A 128 18.45 -17.08 21.32
CA THR A 128 17.96 -18.09 20.38
C THR A 128 18.45 -17.79 18.98
N PHE A 129 18.73 -18.85 18.23
CA PHE A 129 19.31 -18.79 16.90
C PHE A 129 18.42 -19.55 15.92
N TYR A 130 18.00 -18.83 14.88
CA TYR A 130 17.19 -19.36 13.78
C TYR A 130 17.92 -19.17 12.45
N ARG A 131 17.56 -19.98 11.46
CA ARG A 131 17.99 -19.81 10.07
C ARG A 131 16.84 -19.98 9.10
N LEU A 132 16.97 -19.42 7.90
CA LEU A 132 16.02 -19.61 6.80
C LEU A 132 16.80 -19.89 5.52
N SER A 133 16.45 -20.97 4.82
CA SER A 133 17.07 -21.31 3.54
C SER A 133 16.79 -20.23 2.49
N LYS A 134 17.85 -19.69 1.86
CA LYS A 134 17.71 -18.70 0.79
C LYS A 134 17.05 -19.32 -0.45
N SER A 135 17.42 -20.55 -0.82
CA SER A 135 16.85 -21.22 -1.99
C SER A 135 15.35 -21.44 -1.84
N GLU A 136 14.89 -21.90 -0.67
CA GLU A 136 13.47 -22.07 -0.39
C GLU A 136 12.72 -20.73 -0.34
N PHE A 137 13.32 -19.72 0.28
CA PHE A 137 12.75 -18.37 0.32
C PHE A 137 12.50 -17.83 -1.10
N TYR A 138 13.51 -17.90 -1.97
CA TYR A 138 13.39 -17.43 -3.34
C TYR A 138 12.44 -18.31 -4.17
N ALA A 139 12.42 -19.63 -3.96
CA ALA A 139 11.44 -20.52 -4.62
C ALA A 139 9.99 -20.16 -4.27
N ARG A 140 9.69 -19.89 -2.99
CA ARG A 140 8.37 -19.42 -2.56
C ARG A 140 8.06 -18.02 -3.06
N LYS A 141 9.05 -17.13 -3.12
CA LYS A 141 8.89 -15.79 -3.72
C LYS A 141 8.47 -15.89 -5.19
N GLU A 142 9.14 -16.73 -5.97
CA GLU A 142 8.81 -16.98 -7.38
C GLU A 142 7.43 -17.63 -7.54
N GLN A 143 7.05 -18.56 -6.65
CA GLN A 143 5.70 -19.12 -6.66
C GLN A 143 4.64 -18.04 -6.44
N ARG A 144 4.78 -17.22 -5.39
CA ARG A 144 3.86 -16.10 -5.10
C ARG A 144 3.78 -15.12 -6.27
N LYS A 145 4.90 -14.85 -6.94
CA LYS A 145 4.93 -14.02 -8.14
C LYS A 145 4.11 -14.63 -9.29
N ARG A 146 4.24 -15.93 -9.55
CA ARG A 146 3.42 -16.62 -10.57
C ARG A 146 1.93 -16.53 -10.26
N GLU A 147 1.55 -16.76 -9.00
CA GLU A 147 0.16 -16.63 -8.54
C GLU A 147 -0.36 -15.20 -8.69
N ALA A 148 0.46 -14.20 -8.34
CA ALA A 148 0.13 -12.78 -8.53
C ALA A 148 -0.04 -12.41 -10.01
N LEU A 149 0.83 -12.90 -10.90
CA LEU A 149 0.73 -12.69 -12.35
C LEU A 149 -0.52 -13.32 -12.93
N GLN A 150 -0.87 -14.54 -12.49
CA GLN A 150 -2.11 -15.20 -12.90
C GLN A 150 -3.34 -14.38 -12.47
N LEU A 151 -3.40 -13.96 -11.21
CA LEU A 151 -4.50 -13.13 -10.71
C LEU A 151 -4.59 -11.81 -11.48
N SER A 152 -3.46 -11.16 -11.77
CA SER A 152 -3.41 -9.94 -12.57
C SER A 152 -3.98 -10.17 -13.97
N LEU A 153 -3.58 -11.26 -14.65
CA LEU A 153 -4.12 -11.62 -15.96
C LEU A 153 -5.65 -11.84 -15.92
N GLU A 154 -6.15 -12.56 -14.92
CA GLU A 154 -7.58 -12.78 -14.74
C GLU A 154 -8.34 -11.46 -14.56
N LYS A 155 -7.82 -10.55 -13.72
CA LYS A 155 -8.42 -9.21 -13.51
C LYS A 155 -8.39 -8.36 -14.77
N TYR A 156 -7.30 -8.39 -15.53
CA TYR A 156 -7.20 -7.71 -16.81
C TYR A 156 -8.24 -8.20 -17.83
N GLN A 157 -8.45 -9.52 -17.93
CA GLN A 157 -9.47 -10.09 -18.82
C GLN A 157 -10.90 -9.75 -18.37
N GLN A 158 -11.16 -9.76 -17.06
CA GLN A 158 -12.44 -9.30 -16.50
C GLN A 158 -12.67 -7.82 -16.82
N ALA A 159 -11.63 -6.99 -16.73
CA ALA A 159 -11.70 -5.56 -17.07
C ALA A 159 -12.05 -5.33 -18.54
N GLN A 160 -11.42 -6.08 -19.45
CA GLN A 160 -11.77 -6.04 -20.87
C GLN A 160 -13.24 -6.42 -21.12
N THR A 161 -13.76 -7.40 -20.39
CA THR A 161 -15.15 -7.82 -20.48
C THR A 161 -16.10 -6.74 -19.97
N ALA A 162 -15.81 -6.16 -18.80
CA ALA A 162 -16.59 -5.06 -18.23
C ALA A 162 -16.59 -3.82 -19.15
N ASN A 163 -15.45 -3.52 -19.78
CA ASN A 163 -15.34 -2.43 -20.73
C ASN A 163 -16.23 -2.64 -21.96
N LYS A 164 -16.22 -3.84 -22.56
CA LYS A 164 -17.10 -4.20 -23.68
C LYS A 164 -18.59 -4.09 -23.33
N GLN A 165 -18.93 -4.22 -22.05
CA GLN A 165 -20.29 -4.08 -21.52
C GLN A 165 -20.63 -2.63 -21.10
N ALA A 166 -19.79 -1.65 -21.43
CA ALA A 166 -19.91 -0.25 -21.03
C ALA A 166 -19.95 -0.01 -19.50
N ASN A 167 -19.50 -0.98 -18.69
CA ASN A 167 -19.36 -0.83 -17.26
C ASN A 167 -17.98 -0.25 -16.92
N TYR A 168 -17.78 1.02 -17.30
CA TYR A 168 -16.46 1.66 -17.31
C TYR A 168 -15.82 1.79 -15.93
N VAL A 169 -16.60 2.09 -14.90
CA VAL A 169 -16.09 2.19 -13.52
C VAL A 169 -15.59 0.83 -13.05
N LEU A 170 -16.33 -0.25 -13.31
CA LEU A 170 -15.89 -1.61 -12.99
C LEU A 170 -14.66 -2.01 -13.82
N ALA A 171 -14.61 -1.63 -15.09
CA ALA A 171 -13.44 -1.88 -15.92
C ALA A 171 -12.19 -1.18 -15.35
N MET A 172 -12.30 0.09 -14.95
CA MET A 172 -11.23 0.83 -14.29
C MET A 172 -10.82 0.16 -12.95
N GLU A 173 -11.77 -0.30 -12.15
CA GLU A 173 -11.53 -1.05 -10.90
C GLU A 173 -10.79 -2.37 -11.13
N LEU A 174 -11.16 -3.10 -12.18
CA LEU A 174 -10.52 -4.38 -12.51
C LEU A 174 -9.12 -4.18 -13.12
N TYR A 175 -8.90 -3.14 -13.94
CA TYR A 175 -7.55 -2.77 -14.37
C TYR A 175 -6.68 -2.32 -13.20
N ALA A 176 -7.23 -1.52 -12.28
CA ALA A 176 -6.54 -1.12 -11.06
C ALA A 176 -6.19 -2.35 -10.19
N SER A 177 -7.14 -3.29 -10.04
CA SER A 177 -6.94 -4.55 -9.32
C SER A 177 -5.87 -5.44 -9.96
N SER A 178 -5.79 -5.44 -11.30
CA SER A 178 -4.72 -6.13 -12.04
C SER A 178 -3.35 -5.59 -11.64
N ILE A 179 -3.18 -4.25 -11.66
CA ILE A 179 -1.92 -3.61 -11.26
C ILE A 179 -1.64 -3.86 -9.77
N ASP A 180 -2.67 -3.86 -8.92
CA ASP A 180 -2.54 -4.11 -7.49
C ASP A 180 -1.98 -5.50 -7.18
N ALA A 181 -2.45 -6.53 -7.89
CA ALA A 181 -2.02 -7.91 -7.70
C ALA A 181 -0.51 -8.09 -7.88
N ILE A 182 0.10 -7.36 -8.81
CA ILE A 182 1.53 -7.43 -9.12
C ILE A 182 2.35 -6.27 -8.57
N SER A 183 1.75 -5.40 -7.74
CA SER A 183 2.38 -4.16 -7.31
C SER A 183 3.67 -4.32 -6.49
N ASP A 184 3.93 -5.50 -5.94
CA ASP A 184 5.15 -5.83 -5.18
C ASP A 184 6.25 -6.44 -6.05
N TYR A 185 5.98 -6.63 -7.34
CA TYR A 185 6.89 -7.24 -8.30
C TYR A 185 7.16 -6.31 -9.50
N LEU A 186 6.81 -5.03 -9.41
CA LEU A 186 6.90 -4.05 -10.52
C LEU A 186 8.33 -3.76 -10.99
N ASN A 187 9.33 -4.12 -10.20
CA ASN A 187 10.75 -3.99 -10.56
C ASN A 187 11.29 -5.26 -11.23
N GLU A 188 10.48 -6.31 -11.30
CA GLU A 188 10.81 -7.58 -11.93
C GLU A 188 10.01 -7.72 -13.22
N GLN A 189 10.31 -8.75 -14.02
CA GLN A 189 9.54 -9.03 -15.22
C GLN A 189 8.07 -9.36 -14.87
N THR A 190 7.15 -8.61 -15.47
CA THR A 190 5.69 -8.71 -15.34
C THR A 190 5.03 -9.32 -16.59
N SER A 191 5.82 -10.00 -17.43
CA SER A 191 5.31 -10.62 -18.64
C SER A 191 4.62 -11.95 -18.37
N VAL A 192 3.49 -12.18 -19.03
CA VAL A 192 2.71 -13.42 -18.97
C VAL A 192 2.52 -13.96 -20.39
N GLU A 193 2.71 -15.27 -20.55
CA GLU A 193 2.43 -15.94 -21.82
C GLU A 193 0.92 -15.96 -22.09
N THR A 194 0.52 -15.48 -23.26
CA THR A 194 -0.86 -15.49 -23.74
C THR A 194 -0.92 -16.16 -25.10
N THR A 195 -2.14 -16.44 -25.59
CA THR A 195 -2.35 -16.97 -26.95
C THR A 195 -1.76 -16.08 -28.05
N ASN A 196 -1.57 -14.78 -27.77
CA ASN A 196 -1.06 -13.79 -28.71
C ASN A 196 0.43 -13.47 -28.48
N GLY A 197 1.13 -14.30 -27.70
CA GLY A 197 2.52 -14.09 -27.32
C GLY A 197 2.66 -13.54 -25.90
N ASN A 198 3.83 -12.97 -25.61
CA ASN A 198 4.16 -12.48 -24.28
C ASN A 198 3.57 -11.09 -24.04
N LEU A 199 2.80 -10.93 -22.97
CA LEU A 199 2.12 -9.67 -22.62
C LEU A 199 2.70 -9.13 -21.31
N ASP A 200 3.25 -7.91 -21.33
CA ASP A 200 3.55 -7.20 -20.08
C ASP A 200 2.24 -6.73 -19.42
N ILE A 201 1.83 -7.43 -18.37
CA ILE A 201 0.51 -7.22 -17.77
C ILE A 201 0.42 -5.88 -17.03
N TYR A 202 1.55 -5.37 -16.53
CA TYR A 202 1.61 -4.07 -15.87
C TYR A 202 1.32 -2.95 -16.86
N GLU A 203 2.10 -2.88 -17.94
CA GLU A 203 1.94 -1.82 -18.95
C GLU A 203 0.60 -1.96 -19.66
N ALA A 204 0.16 -3.16 -20.01
CA ALA A 204 -1.14 -3.37 -20.64
C ALA A 204 -2.30 -2.88 -19.75
N SER A 205 -2.27 -3.16 -18.45
CA SER A 205 -3.31 -2.72 -17.51
C SER A 205 -3.26 -1.21 -17.26
N LYS A 206 -2.06 -0.65 -17.12
CA LYS A 206 -1.83 0.78 -16.92
C LYS A 206 -2.26 1.61 -18.13
N ASP A 207 -1.93 1.16 -19.34
CA ASP A 207 -2.31 1.80 -20.59
C ASP A 207 -3.83 1.73 -20.78
N ALA A 208 -4.45 0.57 -20.57
CA ALA A 208 -5.90 0.42 -20.70
C ALA A 208 -6.67 1.30 -19.69
N LEU A 209 -6.22 1.36 -18.43
CA LEU A 209 -6.78 2.26 -17.42
C LEU A 209 -6.65 3.73 -17.82
N SER A 210 -5.46 4.13 -18.27
CA SER A 210 -5.19 5.51 -18.69
C SER A 210 -6.01 5.91 -19.92
N GLN A 211 -6.14 5.01 -20.90
CA GLN A 211 -6.97 5.21 -22.08
C GLN A 211 -8.44 5.39 -21.73
N LEU A 212 -8.99 4.58 -20.80
CA LEU A 212 -10.36 4.75 -20.33
C LEU A 212 -10.59 6.13 -19.71
N ILE A 213 -9.70 6.55 -18.80
CA ILE A 213 -9.78 7.87 -18.16
C ILE A 213 -9.70 8.99 -19.20
N ASN A 214 -8.80 8.88 -20.17
CA ASN A 214 -8.61 9.88 -21.21
C ASN A 214 -9.74 9.90 -22.26
N SER A 215 -10.53 8.83 -22.34
CA SER A 215 -11.72 8.75 -23.20
C SER A 215 -12.99 9.30 -22.55
N LEU A 216 -12.90 9.78 -21.31
CA LEU A 216 -14.02 10.43 -20.63
C LEU A 216 -14.31 11.79 -21.26
N THR A 217 -15.57 12.05 -21.53
CA THR A 217 -16.07 13.34 -21.99
C THR A 217 -17.25 13.76 -21.11
N ILE A 218 -17.34 15.06 -20.84
CA ILE A 218 -18.47 15.64 -20.13
C ILE A 218 -18.95 16.90 -20.85
N GLU A 219 -20.27 17.05 -20.96
CA GLU A 219 -20.90 18.19 -21.64
C GLU A 219 -22.20 18.58 -20.94
N PHE A 220 -22.39 19.87 -20.73
CA PHE A 220 -23.64 20.40 -20.20
C PHE A 220 -24.70 20.59 -21.27
N GLN A 221 -25.95 20.35 -20.89
CA GLN A 221 -27.15 20.66 -21.66
C GLN A 221 -28.18 21.32 -20.73
N PRO A 222 -28.61 22.58 -21.00
CA PRO A 222 -28.16 23.49 -22.07
C PRO A 222 -26.73 24.02 -21.86
N LYS A 223 -26.16 24.67 -22.89
CA LYS A 223 -24.79 25.26 -22.85
C LYS A 223 -24.72 26.61 -22.14
N GLU A 224 -25.86 27.24 -21.90
CA GLU A 224 -25.99 28.50 -21.19
C GLU A 224 -27.15 28.40 -20.19
N LEU A 225 -26.99 29.07 -19.04
CA LEU A 225 -28.05 29.24 -18.07
C LEU A 225 -28.41 30.71 -17.95
N TYR A 226 -29.70 30.97 -17.75
CA TYR A 226 -30.21 32.32 -17.53
C TYR A 226 -30.76 32.43 -16.10
N ALA A 227 -30.33 33.47 -15.39
CA ALA A 227 -30.76 33.79 -14.04
C ALA A 227 -31.59 35.08 -14.05
N SER A 228 -32.72 35.10 -13.35
CA SER A 228 -33.40 36.35 -13.05
C SER A 228 -32.75 37.01 -11.83
N SER A 229 -32.64 38.33 -11.82
CA SER A 229 -32.04 39.08 -10.69
C SER A 229 -32.68 38.66 -9.35
N ASN A 230 -31.85 38.36 -8.34
CA ASN A 230 -32.25 37.85 -7.02
C ASN A 230 -32.98 36.49 -7.01
N THR A 231 -32.89 35.66 -8.05
CA THR A 231 -33.47 34.31 -8.05
C THR A 231 -32.43 33.21 -7.87
N LYS A 232 -32.83 32.16 -7.14
CA LYS A 232 -32.05 30.92 -7.04
C LYS A 232 -32.24 30.10 -8.31
N ILE A 233 -31.16 29.71 -8.97
CA ILE A 233 -31.18 28.70 -10.02
C ILE A 233 -31.42 27.35 -9.34
N LYS A 234 -32.50 26.67 -9.72
CA LYS A 234 -32.87 25.39 -9.12
C LYS A 234 -31.89 24.29 -9.51
N GLU A 235 -31.74 23.29 -8.65
CA GLU A 235 -31.03 22.06 -8.97
C GLU A 235 -31.58 21.45 -10.26
N GLY A 236 -30.69 21.00 -11.14
CA GLY A 236 -31.04 20.40 -12.42
C GLY A 236 -31.43 21.39 -13.52
N ALA A 237 -31.17 22.69 -13.34
CA ALA A 237 -31.34 23.69 -14.41
C ALA A 237 -30.50 23.37 -15.67
N ALA A 238 -29.33 22.75 -15.47
CA ALA A 238 -28.58 22.03 -16.49
C ALA A 238 -28.36 20.56 -16.10
N LEU A 239 -28.28 19.69 -17.10
CA LEU A 239 -27.83 18.32 -16.99
C LEU A 239 -26.43 18.20 -17.57
N LEU A 240 -25.52 17.58 -16.83
CA LEU A 240 -24.20 17.20 -17.32
C LEU A 240 -24.27 15.76 -17.83
N ALA A 241 -24.07 15.56 -19.13
CA ALA A 241 -23.86 14.25 -19.72
C ALA A 241 -22.40 13.81 -19.47
N VAL A 242 -22.23 12.57 -19.04
CA VAL A 242 -20.95 11.91 -18.77
C VAL A 242 -20.85 10.69 -19.66
N GLN A 243 -19.84 10.68 -20.52
CA GLN A 243 -19.61 9.62 -21.48
C GLN A 243 -18.18 9.11 -21.40
N CYS A 244 -18.00 7.87 -21.83
CA CYS A 244 -16.71 7.23 -22.01
C CYS A 244 -16.80 6.45 -23.32
N GLN A 245 -15.85 6.62 -24.23
CA GLN A 245 -15.88 5.95 -25.55
C GLN A 245 -17.23 6.14 -26.29
N ASN A 246 -17.81 7.34 -26.19
CA ASN A 246 -19.11 7.70 -26.77
C ASN A 246 -20.34 6.95 -26.22
N GLN A 247 -20.24 6.23 -25.11
CA GLN A 247 -21.38 5.64 -24.41
C GLN A 247 -21.55 6.26 -23.02
N GLN A 248 -22.75 6.13 -22.44
CA GLN A 248 -23.07 6.68 -21.12
C GLN A 248 -22.20 6.04 -20.03
N ALA A 249 -21.56 6.86 -19.20
CA ALA A 249 -20.74 6.39 -18.09
C ALA A 249 -21.45 6.66 -16.77
N HIS A 250 -21.96 5.60 -16.13
CA HIS A 250 -22.65 5.67 -14.84
C HIS A 250 -21.69 5.56 -13.65
N ASN A 251 -22.13 5.99 -12.47
CA ASN A 251 -21.38 5.95 -11.19
C ASN A 251 -20.02 6.67 -11.26
N MET A 252 -19.87 7.62 -12.17
CA MET A 252 -18.65 8.40 -12.37
C MET A 252 -18.67 9.61 -11.43
N PRO A 253 -17.64 9.82 -10.59
CA PRO A 253 -17.61 10.95 -9.68
C PRO A 253 -17.30 12.26 -10.42
N VAL A 254 -18.09 13.28 -10.15
CA VAL A 254 -17.99 14.62 -10.74
C VAL A 254 -17.91 15.65 -9.62
N GLN A 255 -17.03 16.63 -9.79
CA GLN A 255 -16.94 17.81 -8.94
C GLN A 255 -17.35 19.06 -9.72
N PHE A 256 -18.16 19.90 -9.08
CA PHE A 256 -18.54 21.22 -9.56
C PHE A 256 -17.75 22.32 -8.85
N ASN A 257 -17.49 23.41 -9.56
CA ASN A 257 -16.95 24.64 -9.02
C ASN A 257 -17.71 25.81 -9.63
N TYR A 258 -18.20 26.71 -8.77
CA TYR A 258 -18.98 27.86 -9.17
C TYR A 258 -18.21 29.15 -8.88
N SER A 259 -18.07 30.03 -9.87
CA SER A 259 -17.32 31.29 -9.69
C SER A 259 -18.09 32.35 -8.89
N GLY A 260 -19.43 32.24 -8.82
CA GLY A 260 -20.29 33.20 -8.12
C GLY A 260 -20.25 33.05 -6.59
N GLY A 261 -19.97 31.86 -6.06
CA GLY A 261 -19.99 31.60 -4.62
C GLY A 261 -19.77 30.14 -4.23
N PHE A 262 -20.14 29.80 -2.99
CA PHE A 262 -19.99 28.46 -2.44
C PHE A 262 -21.14 27.52 -2.83
N LEU A 263 -20.82 26.24 -3.05
CA LEU A 263 -21.80 25.18 -3.29
C LEU A 263 -21.93 24.32 -2.03
N ILE A 264 -23.16 24.14 -1.53
CA ILE A 264 -23.42 23.24 -0.37
C ILE A 264 -22.96 21.81 -0.68
N THR A 265 -23.28 21.34 -1.89
CA THR A 265 -22.85 20.05 -2.41
C THR A 265 -22.17 20.29 -3.75
N ASP A 266 -20.88 19.97 -3.84
CA ASP A 266 -20.08 20.13 -5.05
C ASP A 266 -19.72 18.78 -5.70
N ARG A 267 -19.95 17.65 -5.02
CA ARG A 267 -19.59 16.31 -5.50
C ARG A 267 -20.81 15.44 -5.73
N PHE A 268 -20.86 14.83 -6.90
CA PHE A 268 -21.96 13.98 -7.34
C PHE A 268 -21.42 12.76 -8.09
N LYS A 269 -22.33 11.83 -8.39
CA LYS A 269 -22.06 10.69 -9.26
C LYS A 269 -23.06 10.67 -10.39
N SER A 270 -22.61 10.30 -11.59
CA SER A 270 -23.53 10.09 -12.72
C SER A 270 -24.49 8.94 -12.43
N ASN A 271 -25.75 9.12 -12.83
CA ASN A 271 -26.80 8.10 -12.70
C ASN A 271 -26.67 7.01 -13.77
N ALA A 272 -27.65 6.10 -13.84
CA ALA A 272 -27.68 5.00 -14.82
C ALA A 272 -27.69 5.47 -16.29
N MET A 273 -28.12 6.71 -16.56
CA MET A 273 -28.10 7.32 -17.90
C MET A 273 -26.83 8.13 -18.17
N GLY A 274 -25.84 8.07 -17.28
CA GLY A 274 -24.63 8.88 -17.38
C GLY A 274 -24.88 10.37 -17.17
N GLN A 275 -25.88 10.75 -16.37
CA GLN A 275 -26.24 12.16 -16.16
C GLN A 275 -26.01 12.61 -14.72
N VAL A 276 -25.60 13.86 -14.55
CA VAL A 276 -25.52 14.55 -13.26
C VAL A 276 -26.33 15.84 -13.33
N LYS A 277 -27.23 16.06 -12.37
CA LYS A 277 -27.93 17.34 -12.24
C LYS A 277 -26.97 18.41 -11.73
N SER A 278 -27.01 19.59 -12.33
CA SER A 278 -26.32 20.77 -11.77
C SER A 278 -26.84 21.09 -10.37
N PRO A 279 -25.98 21.53 -9.44
CA PRO A 279 -26.40 21.95 -8.11
C PRO A 279 -27.24 23.23 -8.18
N ALA A 280 -28.03 23.50 -7.13
CA ALA A 280 -28.69 24.79 -6.99
C ALA A 280 -27.65 25.91 -6.82
N LEU A 281 -27.89 27.06 -7.46
CA LEU A 281 -26.98 28.20 -7.45
C LEU A 281 -27.69 29.46 -6.95
N GLU A 282 -26.95 30.31 -6.25
CA GLU A 282 -27.38 31.66 -5.89
C GLU A 282 -26.61 32.65 -6.76
N TYR A 283 -27.30 33.23 -7.75
CA TYR A 283 -26.68 34.17 -8.68
C TYR A 283 -26.21 35.41 -7.92
N ALA A 284 -24.91 35.68 -7.96
CA ALA A 284 -24.27 36.73 -7.17
C ALA A 284 -24.27 38.10 -7.87
N ASN A 285 -24.98 38.23 -9.01
CA ASN A 285 -25.04 39.43 -9.84
C ASN A 285 -23.66 39.97 -10.27
N LYS A 286 -22.67 39.08 -10.44
CA LYS A 286 -21.38 39.44 -11.03
C LYS A 286 -21.46 39.30 -12.56
N SER A 287 -20.78 40.19 -13.28
CA SER A 287 -20.54 39.98 -14.71
C SER A 287 -19.70 38.71 -14.89
N GLU A 288 -20.22 37.72 -15.61
CA GLU A 288 -19.50 36.49 -16.01
C GLU A 288 -19.39 35.37 -14.96
N GLU A 289 -20.51 34.97 -14.36
CA GLU A 289 -20.55 33.78 -13.50
C GLU A 289 -20.53 32.48 -14.33
N THR A 290 -19.79 31.48 -13.86
CA THR A 290 -19.65 30.19 -14.55
C THR A 290 -19.78 29.02 -13.58
N LEU A 291 -20.40 27.95 -14.05
CA LEU A 291 -20.40 26.65 -13.39
C LEU A 291 -19.48 25.71 -14.18
N LYS A 292 -18.37 25.30 -13.55
CA LYS A 292 -17.43 24.32 -14.09
C LYS A 292 -17.72 22.95 -13.48
N ALA A 293 -17.81 21.93 -14.33
CA ALA A 293 -17.78 20.53 -13.94
C ALA A 293 -16.45 19.90 -14.32
N SER A 294 -15.98 18.95 -13.51
CA SER A 294 -14.81 18.12 -13.81
C SER A 294 -15.00 16.70 -13.28
N ILE A 295 -14.45 15.70 -13.96
CA ILE A 295 -14.34 14.36 -13.37
C ILE A 295 -13.46 14.44 -12.12
N ASP A 296 -13.97 13.99 -10.98
CA ASP A 296 -13.23 13.99 -9.71
C ASP A 296 -12.29 12.77 -9.68
N LEU A 297 -11.12 12.91 -10.32
CA LEU A 297 -10.11 11.86 -10.40
C LEU A 297 -9.57 11.41 -9.02
N LYS A 298 -9.65 12.27 -7.99
CA LYS A 298 -9.27 11.89 -6.61
C LYS A 298 -10.30 10.94 -6.02
N SER A 299 -11.59 11.25 -6.16
CA SER A 299 -12.66 10.35 -5.72
C SER A 299 -12.70 9.08 -6.56
N LEU A 300 -12.45 9.18 -7.87
CA LEU A 300 -12.35 8.01 -8.76
C LEU A 300 -11.21 7.09 -8.33
N GLY A 301 -10.00 7.62 -8.14
CA GLY A 301 -8.84 6.84 -7.68
C GLY A 301 -9.12 6.11 -6.36
N ARG A 302 -9.75 6.79 -5.40
CA ARG A 302 -10.15 6.19 -4.10
C ARG A 302 -11.27 5.17 -4.20
N GLN A 303 -12.14 5.33 -5.20
CA GLN A 303 -13.24 4.39 -5.46
C GLN A 303 -12.72 3.08 -6.04
N ILE A 304 -11.73 3.14 -6.94
CA ILE A 304 -11.28 1.97 -7.70
C ILE A 304 -10.11 1.21 -7.05
N THR A 305 -9.35 1.82 -6.13
CA THR A 305 -8.24 1.14 -5.46
C THR A 305 -7.85 1.79 -4.12
N ARG A 306 -7.32 0.95 -3.22
CA ARG A 306 -6.65 1.38 -1.98
C ARG A 306 -5.14 1.50 -2.14
N ASN A 307 -4.55 1.05 -3.24
CA ASN A 307 -3.11 1.13 -3.45
C ASN A 307 -2.69 2.53 -3.87
N LEU A 308 -1.74 3.14 -3.15
CA LEU A 308 -1.29 4.49 -3.46
C LEU A 308 -0.60 4.60 -4.82
N ILE A 309 0.13 3.55 -5.24
CA ILE A 309 0.80 3.51 -6.55
C ILE A 309 -0.24 3.65 -7.67
N VAL A 310 -1.29 2.84 -7.63
CA VAL A 310 -2.34 2.83 -8.65
C VAL A 310 -3.20 4.09 -8.57
N ARG A 311 -3.48 4.61 -7.36
CA ARG A 311 -4.13 5.90 -7.19
C ARG A 311 -3.37 7.03 -7.90
N GLN A 312 -2.04 7.03 -7.88
CA GLN A 312 -1.26 8.04 -8.60
C GLN A 312 -1.35 7.92 -10.13
N ILE A 313 -1.59 6.73 -10.68
CA ILE A 313 -1.82 6.56 -12.12
C ILE A 313 -3.08 7.33 -12.55
N VAL A 314 -4.13 7.31 -11.71
CA VAL A 314 -5.41 8.00 -11.95
C VAL A 314 -5.30 9.50 -11.67
N GLU A 315 -4.79 9.87 -10.48
CA GLU A 315 -4.80 11.25 -9.99
C GLU A 315 -3.87 12.19 -10.77
N LYS A 316 -2.90 11.66 -11.51
CA LYS A 316 -1.99 12.45 -12.37
C LYS A 316 -2.56 12.72 -13.77
N GLN A 317 -3.67 12.09 -14.16
CA GLN A 317 -4.31 12.35 -15.45
C GLN A 317 -4.97 13.73 -15.48
N LYS A 318 -5.18 14.25 -16.69
CA LYS A 318 -5.95 15.49 -16.89
C LYS A 318 -7.44 15.15 -16.84
N PRO A 319 -8.23 15.75 -15.93
CA PRO A 319 -9.67 15.47 -15.87
C PRO A 319 -10.39 16.05 -17.08
N ALA A 320 -11.42 15.35 -17.56
CA ALA A 320 -12.39 15.93 -18.48
C ALA A 320 -13.16 17.04 -17.76
N THR A 321 -13.34 18.18 -18.43
CA THR A 321 -13.98 19.37 -17.85
C THR A 321 -15.02 19.95 -18.81
N SER A 322 -16.11 20.48 -18.26
CA SER A 322 -17.10 21.28 -19.01
C SER A 322 -17.41 22.55 -18.22
N ILE A 323 -17.77 23.63 -18.92
CA ILE A 323 -18.10 24.92 -18.30
C ILE A 323 -19.37 25.44 -18.98
N ILE A 324 -20.28 26.00 -18.18
CA ILE A 324 -21.41 26.81 -18.67
C ILE A 324 -21.35 28.21 -18.08
N SER A 325 -21.74 29.17 -18.90
CA SER A 325 -21.91 30.56 -18.51
C SER A 325 -23.32 30.78 -17.94
N ILE A 326 -23.41 31.63 -16.92
CA ILE A 326 -24.66 32.04 -16.30
C ILE A 326 -24.85 33.53 -16.61
N GLN A 327 -25.88 33.83 -17.39
CA GLN A 327 -26.22 35.17 -17.83
C GLN A 327 -27.47 35.70 -17.11
N LEU A 328 -27.59 37.01 -17.00
CA LEU A 328 -28.85 37.64 -16.61
C LEU A 328 -29.89 37.43 -17.72
N ALA A 329 -31.08 36.97 -17.35
CA ALA A 329 -32.24 36.98 -18.22
C ALA A 329 -32.57 38.44 -18.60
N GLN A 330 -32.70 38.71 -19.90
CA GLN A 330 -33.08 40.02 -20.43
C GLN A 330 -34.53 40.39 -20.10
#